data_AF-A0A3D6A8A1-F1
#
_entry.id   AF-A0A3D6A8A1-F1
#
_cell.length_a   1.000
_cell.length_b   1.000
_cell.length_c   1.000
_cell.angle_alpha   90.00
_cell.angle_beta   90.00
_cell.angle_gamma   90.00
#
_symmetry.space_group_name_H-M   'P 1'
#
loop_
_entity.id
_entity.type
_entity.pdbx_description
1 polymer ?
#
loop_
_entity_poly.entity_id
_entity_poly.type
_entity_poly.pdbx_seq_one_letter_code
_entity_poly.pdbx_strand_id
1 'polypeptide(L)'
;PHIAQDDVIDEISMVKSMTSNFSEHTSANYFLHTGSGFQGRPSMGAWFGYGLGTENQNLPGFVVLNGGLIPPGGLDCFGSGFLPASYQGSVFLPQNEPVANIKPKEKSAELQKNKLSLLADLDRSSLEEMNFEPQVEAAIQNYETAYQMQTSVPELMDLTGESEVVKKSYGMDSDFKNTRTFGMQCLLARRLVQRGVRFIELTCPGGNGDRWDQHGGLV
;
A
#
# COMPACT_ATOMS: atom_id res chain seq x y z
N PRO A 1 11.46 -2.40 20.89
CA PRO A 1 10.47 -3.04 21.79
C PRO A 1 10.24 -4.49 21.36
N HIS A 2 10.52 -5.43 22.25
CA HIS A 2 10.30 -6.85 21.99
C HIS A 2 8.89 -7.20 22.49
N ILE A 3 8.09 -7.90 21.69
CA ILE A 3 6.67 -8.20 22.00
C ILE A 3 6.51 -8.91 23.35
N ALA A 4 7.52 -9.68 23.78
CA ALA A 4 7.51 -10.39 25.05
C ALA A 4 7.85 -9.52 26.29
N GLN A 5 8.06 -8.21 26.15
CA GLN A 5 8.20 -7.33 27.31
C GLN A 5 6.83 -7.14 27.96
N ASP A 6 6.79 -7.19 29.30
CA ASP A 6 5.54 -7.18 30.09
C ASP A 6 4.69 -5.94 29.78
N ASP A 7 5.31 -4.79 29.54
CA ASP A 7 4.65 -3.53 29.18
C ASP A 7 4.03 -3.50 27.76
N VAL A 8 4.38 -4.46 26.90
CA VAL A 8 3.86 -4.57 25.54
C VAL A 8 2.82 -5.68 25.42
N ILE A 9 3.07 -6.86 25.99
CA ILE A 9 2.17 -8.01 25.85
C ILE A 9 0.82 -7.79 26.55
N ASP A 10 0.82 -7.05 27.66
CA ASP A 10 -0.39 -6.73 28.44
C ASP A 10 -1.31 -5.73 27.71
N GLU A 11 -0.79 -5.00 26.72
CA GLU A 11 -1.55 -4.06 25.87
C GLU A 11 -2.08 -4.74 24.59
N ILE A 12 -1.77 -6.02 24.35
CA ILE A 12 -2.16 -6.75 23.13
C ILE A 12 -3.35 -7.68 23.40
N SER A 13 -4.42 -7.50 22.62
CA SER A 13 -5.54 -8.45 22.58
C SER A 13 -5.33 -9.51 21.49
N MET A 14 -5.25 -10.79 21.87
CA MET A 14 -5.19 -11.90 20.91
C MET A 14 -6.58 -12.37 20.48
N VAL A 15 -6.89 -12.23 19.20
CA VAL A 15 -8.13 -12.78 18.61
C VAL A 15 -7.85 -14.18 18.06
N LYS A 16 -8.36 -15.22 18.73
CA LYS A 16 -8.20 -16.64 18.33
C LYS A 16 -9.45 -17.24 17.69
N SER A 17 -10.47 -16.43 17.45
CA SER A 17 -11.78 -16.87 16.92
C SER A 17 -11.88 -16.82 15.39
N MET A 18 -10.81 -16.48 14.68
CA MET A 18 -10.82 -16.40 13.22
C MET A 18 -10.84 -17.81 12.60
N THR A 19 -11.79 -18.06 11.70
CA THR A 19 -11.94 -19.33 10.97
C THR A 19 -12.10 -19.05 9.48
N SER A 20 -11.63 -19.97 8.62
CA SER A 20 -11.85 -19.93 7.17
C SER A 20 -12.59 -21.18 6.72
N ASN A 21 -13.50 -21.02 5.76
CA ASN A 21 -14.19 -22.14 5.10
C ASN A 21 -13.42 -22.67 3.87
N PHE A 22 -12.25 -22.11 3.58
CA PHE A 22 -11.47 -22.40 2.39
C PHE A 22 -10.10 -22.95 2.79
N SER A 23 -9.76 -24.13 2.26
CA SER A 23 -8.47 -24.80 2.49
C SER A 23 -7.42 -24.46 1.42
N GLU A 24 -7.84 -23.90 0.29
CA GLU A 24 -6.95 -23.54 -0.82
C GLU A 24 -6.43 -22.10 -0.63
N HIS A 25 -5.15 -21.89 -0.92
CA HIS A 25 -4.44 -20.65 -0.62
C HIS A 25 -5.07 -19.42 -1.25
N THR A 26 -5.42 -19.47 -2.55
CA THR A 26 -6.01 -18.35 -3.28
C THR A 26 -7.33 -17.92 -2.65
N SER A 27 -8.21 -18.88 -2.40
CA SER A 27 -9.53 -18.65 -1.80
C SER A 27 -9.42 -18.18 -0.35
N ALA A 28 -8.49 -18.72 0.42
CA ALA A 28 -8.22 -18.28 1.79
C ALA A 28 -7.66 -16.85 1.83
N ASN A 29 -6.78 -16.49 0.89
CA ASN A 29 -6.26 -15.13 0.75
C ASN A 29 -7.37 -14.16 0.34
N TYR A 30 -8.21 -14.48 -0.63
CA TYR A 30 -9.38 -13.66 -0.91
C TYR A 30 -10.27 -13.50 0.32
N PHE A 31 -10.49 -14.56 1.09
CA PHE A 31 -11.33 -14.51 2.28
C PHE A 31 -10.73 -13.60 3.37
N LEU A 32 -9.41 -13.67 3.59
CA LEU A 32 -8.70 -12.80 4.52
C LEU A 32 -8.83 -11.32 4.13
N HIS A 33 -8.67 -11.01 2.85
CA HIS A 33 -8.66 -9.62 2.40
C HIS A 33 -10.06 -9.06 2.16
N THR A 34 -11.02 -9.86 1.68
CA THR A 34 -12.31 -9.37 1.16
C THR A 34 -13.52 -9.91 1.91
N GLY A 35 -13.33 -10.84 2.86
CA GLY A 35 -14.40 -11.57 3.53
C GLY A 35 -15.13 -12.59 2.63
N SER A 36 -14.62 -12.86 1.43
CA SER A 36 -15.16 -13.85 0.49
C SER A 36 -14.05 -14.67 -0.14
N GLY A 37 -14.25 -15.97 -0.34
CA GLY A 37 -13.29 -16.82 -1.04
C GLY A 37 -13.27 -16.65 -2.56
N PHE A 38 -14.10 -15.74 -3.10
CA PHE A 38 -14.18 -15.45 -4.53
C PHE A 38 -13.58 -14.08 -4.84
N GLN A 39 -13.00 -13.97 -6.04
CA GLN A 39 -12.48 -12.71 -6.57
C GLN A 39 -13.59 -11.67 -6.79
N GLY A 40 -13.21 -10.39 -6.74
CA GLY A 40 -14.05 -9.27 -7.19
C GLY A 40 -14.75 -8.49 -6.08
N ARG A 41 -14.59 -8.91 -4.82
CA ARG A 41 -15.06 -8.13 -3.67
C ARG A 41 -14.04 -7.08 -3.22
N PRO A 42 -14.48 -5.95 -2.68
CA PRO A 42 -13.57 -4.95 -2.16
C PRO A 42 -12.75 -5.51 -1.00
N SER A 43 -11.45 -5.25 -1.03
CA SER A 43 -10.53 -5.57 0.04
C SER A 43 -10.80 -4.75 1.30
N MET A 44 -10.28 -5.20 2.43
CA MET A 44 -10.36 -4.51 3.71
C MET A 44 -9.75 -3.11 3.58
N GLY A 45 -8.59 -2.97 2.94
CA GLY A 45 -7.99 -1.65 2.69
C GLY A 45 -8.91 -0.71 1.91
N ALA A 46 -9.61 -1.20 0.89
CA ALA A 46 -10.59 -0.41 0.14
C ALA A 46 -11.80 -0.01 1.00
N TRP A 47 -12.31 -0.91 1.85
CA TRP A 47 -13.38 -0.59 2.80
C TRP A 47 -12.98 0.43 3.85
N PHE A 48 -11.76 0.35 4.37
CA PHE A 48 -11.23 1.34 5.31
C PHE A 48 -11.14 2.72 4.65
N GLY A 49 -10.63 2.79 3.42
CA GLY A 49 -10.60 4.04 2.66
C GLY A 49 -12.00 4.60 2.39
N TYR A 50 -12.93 3.76 1.93
CA TYR A 50 -14.30 4.19 1.62
C TYR A 50 -15.09 4.62 2.86
N GLY A 51 -14.98 3.87 3.96
CA GLY A 51 -15.77 4.11 5.17
C GLY A 51 -15.22 5.21 6.07
N LEU A 52 -13.88 5.37 6.14
CA LEU A 52 -13.23 6.34 7.03
C LEU A 52 -12.61 7.53 6.30
N GLY A 53 -12.54 7.47 4.97
CA GLY A 53 -11.83 8.46 4.17
C GLY A 53 -10.31 8.43 4.39
N THR A 54 -9.64 9.43 3.83
CA THR A 54 -8.21 9.68 4.01
C THR A 54 -8.00 11.02 4.70
N GLU A 55 -7.04 11.08 5.62
CA GLU A 55 -6.54 12.35 6.18
C GLU A 55 -5.39 12.93 5.34
N ASN A 56 -4.94 12.17 4.34
CA ASN A 56 -3.83 12.52 3.46
C ASN A 56 -4.34 12.82 2.04
N GLN A 57 -3.98 13.99 1.51
CA GLN A 57 -4.28 14.39 0.14
C GLN A 57 -3.12 14.14 -0.85
N ASN A 58 -1.95 13.77 -0.33
CA ASN A 58 -0.72 13.66 -1.10
C ASN A 58 -0.28 12.22 -1.38
N LEU A 59 -0.84 11.25 -0.66
CA LEU A 59 -0.60 9.82 -0.89
C LEU A 59 -1.93 9.05 -0.89
N PRO A 60 -1.96 7.85 -1.52
CA PRO A 60 -3.12 6.97 -1.48
C PRO A 60 -3.51 6.60 -0.05
N GLY A 61 -4.80 6.48 0.23
CA GLY A 61 -5.31 6.05 1.54
C GLY A 61 -5.02 4.57 1.86
N PHE A 62 -4.83 3.74 0.83
CA PHE A 62 -4.48 2.33 0.92
C PHE A 62 -3.17 2.05 0.16
N VAL A 63 -2.11 1.71 0.90
CA VAL A 63 -0.79 1.38 0.34
C VAL A 63 -0.40 -0.06 0.67
N VAL A 64 0.09 -0.79 -0.34
CA VAL A 64 0.68 -2.12 -0.19
C VAL A 64 2.18 -2.02 -0.42
N LEU A 65 2.98 -2.20 0.62
CA LEU A 65 4.44 -2.28 0.53
C LEU A 65 4.82 -3.70 0.13
N ASN A 66 5.16 -3.91 -1.14
CA ASN A 66 5.43 -5.22 -1.69
C ASN A 66 6.88 -5.66 -1.47
N GLY A 67 7.11 -6.59 -0.53
CA GLY A 67 8.42 -7.17 -0.21
C GLY A 67 8.95 -8.15 -1.26
N GLY A 68 8.14 -8.51 -2.26
CA GLY A 68 8.52 -9.40 -3.35
C GLY A 68 7.69 -10.69 -3.44
N LEU A 69 6.76 -10.92 -2.51
CA LEU A 69 5.81 -12.03 -2.57
C LEU A 69 4.38 -11.49 -2.50
N ILE A 70 3.72 -11.40 -3.64
CA ILE A 70 2.27 -11.12 -3.69
C ILE A 70 1.53 -12.42 -3.30
N PRO A 71 0.50 -12.36 -2.44
CA PRO A 71 -0.24 -13.55 -2.04
C PRO A 71 -0.85 -14.30 -3.23
N PRO A 72 -1.06 -15.62 -3.10
CA PRO A 72 -1.92 -16.36 -4.03
C PRO A 72 -3.28 -15.67 -4.19
N GLY A 73 -3.69 -15.40 -5.43
CA GLY A 73 -4.80 -14.50 -5.76
C GLY A 73 -4.36 -13.16 -6.37
N GLY A 74 -3.07 -12.83 -6.28
CA GLY A 74 -2.49 -11.70 -7.00
C GLY A 74 -2.94 -10.34 -6.47
N LEU A 75 -2.90 -9.33 -7.34
CA LEU A 75 -3.28 -7.96 -6.98
C LEU A 75 -4.77 -7.79 -6.68
N ASP A 76 -5.58 -8.76 -7.08
CA ASP A 76 -7.02 -8.78 -6.80
C ASP A 76 -7.32 -8.88 -5.29
N CYS A 77 -6.38 -9.41 -4.49
CA CYS A 77 -6.46 -9.36 -3.03
C CYS A 77 -6.55 -7.93 -2.49
N PHE A 78 -6.05 -6.94 -3.24
CA PHE A 78 -6.02 -5.52 -2.85
C PHE A 78 -7.03 -4.68 -3.65
N GLY A 79 -7.96 -5.33 -4.33
CA GLY A 79 -8.96 -4.73 -5.19
C GLY A 79 -9.92 -3.78 -4.47
N SER A 80 -10.41 -2.78 -5.19
CA SER A 80 -11.58 -1.97 -4.81
C SER A 80 -12.92 -2.65 -5.13
N GLY A 81 -12.92 -3.67 -5.99
CA GLY A 81 -14.12 -4.41 -6.37
C GLY A 81 -15.17 -3.49 -7.02
N PHE A 82 -16.35 -3.41 -6.43
CA PHE A 82 -17.42 -2.50 -6.88
C PHE A 82 -17.36 -1.10 -6.23
N LEU A 83 -16.40 -0.84 -5.34
CA LEU A 83 -16.16 0.52 -4.84
C LEU A 83 -15.44 1.35 -5.92
N PRO A 84 -15.48 2.70 -5.83
CA PRO A 84 -14.74 3.55 -6.75
C PRO A 84 -13.26 3.17 -6.84
N ALA A 85 -12.70 3.25 -8.05
CA ALA A 85 -11.32 2.85 -8.31
C ALA A 85 -10.27 3.69 -7.54
N SER A 86 -10.66 4.83 -6.97
CA SER A 86 -9.81 5.64 -6.09
C SER A 86 -9.49 4.97 -4.74
N TYR A 87 -10.23 3.92 -4.36
CA TYR A 87 -9.96 3.11 -3.17
C TYR A 87 -9.12 1.85 -3.46
N GLN A 88 -8.63 1.70 -4.68
CA GLN A 88 -7.75 0.59 -5.06
C GLN A 88 -6.42 0.65 -4.29
N GLY A 89 -5.93 -0.50 -3.83
CA GLY A 89 -4.62 -0.58 -3.19
C GLY A 89 -3.49 -0.16 -4.12
N SER A 90 -2.69 0.81 -3.68
CA SER A 90 -1.51 1.28 -4.42
C SER A 90 -0.27 0.51 -4.00
N VAL A 91 0.36 -0.21 -4.94
CA VAL A 91 1.52 -1.06 -4.66
C VAL A 91 2.82 -0.28 -4.76
N PHE A 92 3.59 -0.28 -3.69
CA PHE A 92 4.89 0.39 -3.55
C PHE A 92 5.97 -0.67 -3.38
N LEU A 93 7.07 -0.54 -4.11
CA LEU A 93 8.25 -1.37 -3.94
C LEU A 93 9.21 -0.75 -2.89
N PRO A 94 9.81 -1.52 -1.97
CA PRO A 94 10.76 -1.00 -0.98
C PRO A 94 12.14 -0.75 -1.61
N GLN A 95 12.21 0.12 -2.62
CA GLN A 95 13.41 0.44 -3.40
C GLN A 95 13.39 1.90 -3.90
N ASN A 96 14.50 2.39 -4.47
CA ASN A 96 14.65 3.81 -4.87
C ASN A 96 13.55 4.37 -5.79
N GLU A 97 12.90 3.53 -6.60
CA GLU A 97 11.71 3.89 -7.38
C GLU A 97 10.56 2.97 -6.96
N PRO A 98 9.77 3.37 -5.94
CA PRO A 98 8.73 2.53 -5.37
C PRO A 98 7.51 2.41 -6.29
N VAL A 99 7.28 3.42 -7.12
CA VAL A 99 6.17 3.52 -8.07
C VAL A 99 6.73 3.94 -9.42
N ALA A 100 6.23 3.33 -10.49
CA ALA A 100 6.67 3.65 -11.84
C ALA A 100 6.30 5.10 -12.23
N ASN A 101 7.14 5.75 -13.02
CA ASN A 101 6.92 7.12 -13.52
C ASN A 101 6.72 8.18 -12.44
N ILE A 102 7.26 7.96 -11.24
CA ILE A 102 7.14 8.92 -10.11
C ILE A 102 7.96 10.20 -10.32
N LYS A 103 8.98 10.15 -11.20
CA LYS A 103 9.77 11.32 -11.56
C LYS A 103 9.15 11.99 -12.78
N PRO A 104 8.84 13.31 -12.72
CA PRO A 104 8.41 14.06 -13.90
C PRO A 104 9.44 13.96 -15.02
N LYS A 105 8.98 13.85 -16.27
CA LYS A 105 9.86 13.84 -17.46
C LYS A 105 9.95 15.21 -18.13
N GLU A 106 9.07 16.13 -17.71
CA GLU A 106 8.98 17.49 -18.20
C GLU A 106 10.21 18.31 -17.80
N LYS A 107 10.64 19.21 -18.69
CA LYS A 107 11.85 20.03 -18.51
C LYS A 107 11.69 21.13 -17.45
N SER A 108 10.45 21.53 -17.15
CA SER A 108 10.13 22.52 -16.13
C SER A 108 8.82 22.19 -15.44
N ALA A 109 8.69 22.62 -14.18
CA ALA A 109 7.46 22.47 -13.41
C ALA A 109 6.28 23.23 -14.06
N GLU A 110 6.55 24.34 -14.73
CA GLU A 110 5.53 25.13 -15.44
C GLU A 110 4.92 24.37 -16.62
N LEU A 111 5.75 23.69 -17.42
CA LEU A 111 5.26 22.85 -18.53
C LEU A 111 4.39 21.70 -18.01
N GLN A 112 4.80 21.09 -16.91
CA GLN A 112 4.02 20.03 -16.27
C GLN A 112 2.68 20.55 -15.76
N LYS A 113 2.67 21.72 -15.09
CA LYS A 113 1.44 22.35 -14.60
C LYS A 113 0.48 22.68 -15.75
N ASN A 114 0.99 23.23 -16.86
CA ASN A 114 0.16 23.56 -18.03
C ASN A 114 -0.44 22.31 -18.67
N LYS A 115 0.34 21.22 -18.78
CA LYS A 115 -0.15 19.93 -19.27
C LYS A 115 -1.24 19.34 -18.37
N LEU A 116 -1.05 19.37 -17.06
CA LEU A 116 -2.06 18.87 -16.10
C LEU A 116 -3.31 19.74 -16.09
N SER A 117 -3.19 21.06 -16.25
CA SER A 117 -4.35 21.95 -16.38
C SER A 117 -5.17 21.62 -17.62
N LEU A 118 -4.52 21.41 -18.76
CA LEU A 118 -5.21 21.01 -19.99
C LEU A 118 -5.89 19.65 -19.84
N LEU A 119 -5.24 18.67 -19.21
CA LEU A 119 -5.85 17.38 -18.93
C LEU A 119 -7.08 17.52 -18.04
N ALA A 120 -7.00 18.30 -16.96
CA ALA A 120 -8.13 18.55 -16.07
C ALA A 120 -9.31 19.22 -16.79
N ASP A 121 -9.05 20.14 -17.73
CA ASP A 121 -10.10 20.78 -18.53
C ASP A 121 -10.79 19.78 -19.48
N LEU A 122 -10.01 18.90 -20.13
CA LEU A 122 -10.53 17.84 -21.00
C LEU A 122 -11.33 16.78 -20.22
N ASP A 123 -10.81 16.41 -19.06
CA ASP A 123 -11.43 15.45 -18.16
C ASP A 123 -12.77 15.99 -17.64
N ARG A 124 -12.85 17.27 -17.26
CA ARG A 124 -14.10 17.91 -16.84
C ARG A 124 -15.14 17.92 -17.96
N SER A 125 -14.74 18.27 -19.19
CA SER A 125 -15.63 18.23 -20.34
C SER A 125 -16.17 16.81 -20.60
N SER A 126 -15.30 15.81 -20.51
CA SER A 126 -15.67 14.41 -20.72
C SER A 126 -16.61 13.90 -19.60
N LEU A 127 -16.37 14.32 -18.36
CA LEU A 127 -17.20 13.97 -17.20
C LEU A 127 -18.63 14.52 -17.35
N GLU A 128 -18.77 15.76 -17.83
CA GLU A 128 -20.08 16.37 -18.12
C GLU A 128 -20.82 15.60 -19.24
N GLU A 129 -20.13 15.23 -20.32
CA GLU A 129 -20.71 14.44 -21.42
C GLU A 129 -21.17 13.03 -20.99
N MET A 130 -20.46 12.43 -20.02
CA MET A 130 -20.73 11.08 -19.52
C MET A 130 -21.68 11.05 -18.31
N ASN A 131 -22.35 12.17 -17.98
CA ASN A 131 -23.24 12.29 -16.83
C ASN A 131 -22.59 11.90 -15.50
N PHE A 132 -21.34 12.31 -15.27
CA PHE A 132 -20.62 12.08 -14.01
C PHE A 132 -20.46 10.60 -13.66
N GLU A 133 -20.02 9.79 -14.63
CA GLU A 133 -19.73 8.37 -14.39
C GLU A 133 -18.64 8.24 -13.30
N PRO A 134 -18.91 7.53 -12.17
CA PRO A 134 -17.97 7.33 -11.07
C PRO A 134 -16.57 6.80 -11.44
N GLN A 135 -16.44 6.00 -12.50
CA GLN A 135 -15.18 5.46 -12.99
C GLN A 135 -14.31 6.54 -13.63
N VAL A 136 -14.92 7.50 -14.34
CA VAL A 136 -14.20 8.65 -14.91
C VAL A 136 -13.75 9.57 -13.79
N GLU A 137 -14.62 9.85 -12.82
CA GLU A 137 -14.26 10.63 -11.63
C GLU A 137 -13.10 9.99 -10.84
N ALA A 138 -13.16 8.67 -10.63
CA ALA A 138 -12.08 7.94 -9.96
C ALA A 138 -10.76 7.98 -10.74
N ALA A 139 -10.81 7.93 -12.09
CA ALA A 139 -9.63 8.07 -12.92
C ALA A 139 -8.98 9.46 -12.76
N ILE A 140 -9.78 10.52 -12.74
CA ILE A 140 -9.32 11.90 -12.52
C ILE A 140 -8.63 12.02 -11.14
N GLN A 141 -9.30 11.55 -10.09
CA GLN A 141 -8.75 11.55 -8.73
C GLN A 141 -7.42 10.78 -8.62
N ASN A 142 -7.31 9.65 -9.33
CA ASN A 142 -6.08 8.87 -9.38
C ASN A 142 -4.94 9.63 -10.05
N TYR A 143 -5.19 10.39 -11.12
CA TYR A 143 -4.17 11.22 -11.76
C TYR A 143 -3.70 12.37 -10.88
N GLU A 144 -4.62 13.05 -10.19
CA GLU A 144 -4.27 14.11 -9.25
C GLU A 144 -3.43 13.57 -8.09
N THR A 145 -3.82 12.42 -7.52
CA THR A 145 -3.03 11.75 -6.47
C THR A 145 -1.65 11.36 -7.00
N ALA A 146 -1.57 10.79 -8.20
CA ALA A 146 -0.30 10.43 -8.83
C ALA A 146 0.63 11.64 -9.02
N TYR A 147 0.07 12.82 -9.35
CA TYR A 147 0.83 14.07 -9.40
C TYR A 147 1.38 14.49 -8.03
N GLN A 148 0.56 14.47 -6.98
CA GLN A 148 1.00 14.80 -5.62
C GLN A 148 2.05 13.81 -5.09
N MET A 149 1.96 12.55 -5.50
CA MET A 149 2.94 11.53 -5.17
C MET A 149 4.32 11.87 -5.73
N GLN A 150 4.44 12.60 -6.84
CA GLN A 150 5.75 12.92 -7.44
C GLN A 150 6.63 13.80 -6.54
N THR A 151 6.03 14.60 -5.66
CA THR A 151 6.75 15.38 -4.65
C THR A 151 6.89 14.60 -3.34
N SER A 152 5.83 13.90 -2.93
CA SER A 152 5.74 13.27 -1.61
C SER A 152 6.46 11.93 -1.49
N VAL A 153 6.48 11.14 -2.56
CA VAL A 153 7.10 9.81 -2.57
C VAL A 153 8.62 9.86 -2.51
N PRO A 154 9.34 10.74 -3.24
CA PRO A 154 10.79 10.88 -3.06
C PRO A 154 11.18 11.19 -1.61
N GLU A 155 10.47 12.09 -0.94
CA GLU A 155 10.70 12.42 0.47
C GLU A 155 10.35 11.25 1.39
N LEU A 156 9.25 10.53 1.11
CA LEU A 156 8.88 9.32 1.86
C LEU A 156 10.00 8.27 1.84
N MET A 157 10.64 8.07 0.67
CA MET A 157 11.68 7.07 0.45
C MET A 157 13.08 7.51 0.90
N ASP A 158 13.29 8.80 1.12
CA ASP A 158 14.55 9.31 1.63
C ASP A 158 14.71 9.01 3.12
N LEU A 159 15.56 8.02 3.40
CA LEU A 159 15.93 7.59 4.75
C LEU A 159 17.29 8.13 5.21
N THR A 160 17.92 9.04 4.45
CA THR A 160 19.23 9.60 4.82
C THR A 160 19.16 10.35 6.15
N GLY A 161 18.03 11.00 6.44
CA GLY A 161 17.76 11.69 7.70
C GLY A 161 17.37 10.79 8.88
N GLU A 162 17.18 9.48 8.67
CA GLU A 162 16.86 8.56 9.77
C GLU A 162 18.12 8.25 10.59
N SER A 163 18.00 8.31 11.92
CA SER A 163 19.13 8.02 12.80
C SER A 163 19.57 6.55 12.69
N GLU A 164 20.87 6.31 12.90
CA GLU A 164 21.43 4.94 12.87
C GLU A 164 20.82 4.03 13.94
N VAL A 165 20.45 4.59 15.10
CA VAL A 165 19.75 3.84 16.16
C VAL A 165 18.40 3.33 15.65
N VAL A 166 17.64 4.16 14.92
CA VAL A 166 16.37 3.77 14.33
C VAL A 166 16.59 2.71 13.25
N LYS A 167 17.50 2.94 12.29
CA LYS A 167 17.80 1.96 11.22
C LYS A 167 18.17 0.60 11.81
N LYS A 168 19.02 0.56 12.83
CA LYS A 168 19.40 -0.65 13.55
C LYS A 168 18.20 -1.31 14.25
N SER A 169 17.32 -0.54 14.87
CA SER A 169 16.13 -1.08 15.54
C SER A 169 15.16 -1.80 14.59
N TYR A 170 15.13 -1.41 13.31
CA TYR A 170 14.38 -2.09 12.26
C TYR A 170 15.16 -3.23 11.57
N GLY A 171 16.40 -3.49 11.98
CA GLY A 171 17.24 -4.56 11.41
C GLY A 171 17.84 -4.24 10.05
N MET A 172 18.03 -2.96 9.72
CA MET A 172 18.63 -2.52 8.46
C MET A 172 20.11 -2.92 8.33
N ASP A 173 20.78 -3.19 9.43
CA ASP A 173 22.17 -3.67 9.53
C ASP A 173 22.28 -5.21 9.59
N SER A 174 21.16 -5.93 9.58
CA SER A 174 21.16 -7.41 9.60
C SER A 174 21.93 -7.99 8.42
N ASP A 175 22.70 -9.06 8.61
CA ASP A 175 23.35 -9.79 7.51
C ASP A 175 22.34 -10.47 6.58
N PHE A 176 21.15 -10.78 7.10
CA PHE A 176 20.11 -11.47 6.35
C PHE A 176 19.26 -10.49 5.52
N LYS A 177 19.25 -10.67 4.20
CA LYS A 177 18.60 -9.77 3.23
C LYS A 177 17.11 -9.57 3.52
N ASN A 178 16.37 -10.61 3.86
CA ASN A 178 14.93 -10.49 4.05
C ASN A 178 14.57 -9.71 5.31
N THR A 179 15.40 -9.80 6.36
CA THR A 179 15.27 -8.92 7.54
C THR A 179 15.45 -7.47 7.14
N ARG A 180 16.47 -7.13 6.31
CA ARG A 180 16.65 -5.76 5.82
C ARG A 180 15.47 -5.29 4.96
N THR A 181 14.95 -6.13 4.07
CA THR A 181 13.78 -5.80 3.23
C THR A 181 12.54 -5.54 4.08
N PHE A 182 12.22 -6.43 5.02
CA PHE A 182 11.06 -6.26 5.88
C PHE A 182 11.23 -5.07 6.84
N GLY A 183 12.44 -4.87 7.37
CA GLY A 183 12.80 -3.70 8.16
C GLY A 183 12.58 -2.39 7.40
N MET A 184 12.98 -2.33 6.13
CA MET A 184 12.71 -1.21 5.23
C MET A 184 11.20 -0.99 5.07
N GLN A 185 10.42 -2.05 4.83
CA GLN A 185 8.96 -1.94 4.73
C GLN A 185 8.34 -1.39 6.02
N CYS A 186 8.74 -1.88 7.20
CA CYS A 186 8.24 -1.39 8.48
C CYS A 186 8.61 0.08 8.72
N LEU A 187 9.82 0.51 8.36
CA LEU A 187 10.25 1.90 8.49
C LEU A 187 9.46 2.83 7.55
N LEU A 188 9.22 2.40 6.31
CA LEU A 188 8.35 3.11 5.37
C LEU A 188 6.91 3.16 5.87
N ALA A 189 6.39 2.06 6.44
CA ALA A 189 5.06 2.02 7.03
C ALA A 189 4.92 3.04 8.16
N ARG A 190 5.91 3.15 9.06
CA ARG A 190 5.92 4.22 10.07
C ARG A 190 5.82 5.61 9.45
N ARG A 191 6.59 5.88 8.39
CA ARG A 191 6.59 7.17 7.69
C ARG A 191 5.28 7.43 6.93
N LEU A 192 4.62 6.40 6.43
CA LEU A 192 3.28 6.45 5.83
C LEU A 192 2.20 6.77 6.88
N VAL A 193 2.25 6.12 8.04
CA VAL A 193 1.36 6.42 9.18
C VAL A 193 1.52 7.88 9.61
N GLN A 194 2.76 8.37 9.75
CA GLN A 194 3.04 9.78 10.09
C GLN A 194 2.51 10.78 9.06
N ARG A 195 2.33 10.34 7.81
CA ARG A 195 1.75 11.14 6.73
C ARG A 195 0.24 10.94 6.57
N GLY A 196 -0.41 10.19 7.47
CA GLY A 196 -1.87 10.02 7.47
C GLY A 196 -2.39 8.97 6.49
N VAL A 197 -1.56 8.04 6.02
CA VAL A 197 -2.05 6.89 5.24
C VAL A 197 -2.83 5.96 6.15
N ARG A 198 -4.08 5.68 5.79
CA ARG A 198 -5.07 5.01 6.65
C ARG A 198 -4.83 3.51 6.77
N PHE A 199 -4.51 2.86 5.65
CA PHE A 199 -4.34 1.42 5.61
C PHE A 199 -3.05 1.08 4.89
N ILE A 200 -2.20 0.32 5.56
CA ILE A 200 -0.88 -0.07 5.06
C ILE A 200 -0.73 -1.57 5.24
N GLU A 201 -0.45 -2.27 4.15
CA GLU A 201 -0.20 -3.70 4.17
C GLU A 201 1.23 -4.00 3.72
N LEU A 202 1.91 -4.92 4.40
CA LEU A 202 3.28 -5.30 4.08
C LEU A 202 3.26 -6.76 3.62
N THR A 203 3.71 -7.00 2.40
CA THR A 203 3.84 -8.39 1.92
C THR A 203 5.19 -8.98 2.32
N CYS A 204 5.26 -10.31 2.39
CA CYS A 204 6.49 -10.99 2.79
C CYS A 204 7.65 -10.72 1.80
N PRO A 205 8.90 -10.62 2.30
CA PRO A 205 10.06 -10.55 1.43
C PRO A 205 10.18 -11.77 0.52
N GLY A 206 10.46 -11.56 -0.76
CA GLY A 206 10.71 -12.64 -1.72
C GLY A 206 12.04 -13.39 -1.48
N GLY A 207 12.25 -14.50 -2.20
CA GLY A 207 13.57 -15.15 -2.31
C GLY A 207 13.85 -16.31 -1.36
N ASN A 208 12.91 -16.66 -0.49
CA ASN A 208 13.07 -17.77 0.47
C ASN A 208 11.99 -18.87 0.37
N GLY A 209 11.20 -18.88 -0.71
CA GLY A 209 10.03 -19.74 -0.90
C GLY A 209 8.71 -19.02 -0.61
N ASP A 210 7.59 -19.72 -0.75
CA ASP A 210 6.26 -19.25 -0.35
C ASP A 210 6.16 -19.33 1.18
N ARG A 211 6.56 -18.26 1.87
CA ARG A 211 6.75 -18.26 3.33
C ARG A 211 5.65 -17.54 4.11
N TRP A 212 4.61 -17.06 3.43
CA TRP A 212 3.50 -16.40 4.13
C TRP A 212 2.74 -17.41 5.04
N ASP A 213 2.77 -18.70 4.71
CA ASP A 213 2.13 -19.79 5.47
C ASP A 213 3.08 -20.99 5.70
N GLN A 214 4.27 -20.73 6.27
CA GLN A 214 5.23 -21.79 6.55
C GLN A 214 4.70 -22.78 7.64
N HIS A 215 4.53 -24.06 7.27
CA HIS A 215 4.03 -25.11 8.18
C HIS A 215 5.16 -25.87 8.94
N GLY A 216 6.43 -25.53 8.71
CA GLY A 216 7.57 -26.17 9.35
C GLY A 216 8.91 -25.48 9.04
N GLY A 217 9.94 -25.76 9.85
CA GLY A 217 11.24 -25.08 9.72
C GLY A 217 11.18 -23.59 10.09
N LEU A 218 10.31 -23.23 11.04
CA LEU A 218 10.30 -21.91 11.68
C LEU A 218 11.62 -21.79 12.46
N VAL A 219 12.48 -20.86 12.04
CA VAL A 219 13.78 -20.59 12.66
C VAL A 219 13.71 -19.28 13.41
#